data_AF-A0A438CIY1-F1
#
_entry.id   AF-A0A438CIY1-F1
#
_cell.length_a   1.000
_cell.length_b   1.000
_cell.length_c   1.000
_cell.angle_alpha   90.00
_cell.angle_beta   90.00
_cell.angle_gamma   90.00
#
_symmetry.space_group_name_H-M   'P 1'
#
loop_
_entity.id
_entity.type
_entity.pdbx_description
1 polymer ?
#
loop_
_entity_poly.entity_id
_entity_poly.type
_entity_poly.pdbx_seq_one_letter_code
_entity_poly.pdbx_strand_id
1 'polypeptide(L)'
;MACVEKVLCMLACWVEDPYGDSFKKHLARLLVYIWMAKNGIKMQTASSQQWDTSLVIQVLIACNLTDEIGATLMKGHDFIKKSQVRDNPFGDFRSMYKHISKGSWTFSDRDHGWQVSDYTTESLKPGSLHELPNGWRARFRHLLSGVRDLLPSKGLASKTVLIEFIATWFLVVSVPSF
;
A
#
# COMPACT_ATOMS: atom_id res chain seq x y z
N MET A 1 -6.47 -5.23 11.41
CA MET A 1 -6.19 -5.66 12.80
C MET A 1 -4.79 -5.25 13.31
N ALA A 2 -4.10 -4.29 12.69
CA ALA A 2 -2.68 -4.07 12.99
C ALA A 2 -2.38 -3.47 14.37
N CYS A 3 -3.29 -2.66 14.95
CA CYS A 3 -3.06 -2.07 16.28
C CYS A 3 -3.09 -3.09 17.43
N VAL A 4 -3.99 -4.08 17.37
CA VAL A 4 -4.12 -5.11 18.41
C VAL A 4 -2.88 -5.99 18.44
N GLU A 5 -2.48 -6.52 17.28
CA GLU A 5 -1.24 -7.29 17.12
C GLU A 5 -0.03 -6.48 17.61
N LYS A 6 0.06 -5.19 17.25
CA LYS A 6 1.16 -4.32 17.66
C LYS A 6 1.30 -4.20 19.17
N VAL A 7 0.19 -4.01 19.89
CA VAL A 7 0.19 -3.87 21.36
C VAL A 7 0.50 -5.21 22.03
N LEU A 8 -0.06 -6.32 21.53
CA LEU A 8 0.22 -7.65 22.08
C LEU A 8 1.68 -8.06 21.89
N CYS A 9 2.26 -7.83 20.70
CA CYS A 9 3.68 -8.08 20.47
C CYS A 9 4.57 -7.16 21.31
N MET A 10 4.18 -5.89 21.50
CA MET A 10 4.90 -4.98 22.40
C MET A 10 4.90 -5.49 23.85
N LEU A 11 3.74 -5.94 24.33
CA LEU A 11 3.61 -6.53 25.66
C LEU A 11 4.45 -7.79 25.81
N ALA A 12 4.46 -8.67 24.81
CA ALA A 12 5.30 -9.86 24.82
C ALA A 12 6.80 -9.49 24.93
N CYS A 13 7.29 -8.55 24.12
CA CYS A 13 8.67 -8.07 24.22
C CYS A 13 8.99 -7.44 25.58
N TRP A 14 8.03 -6.75 26.20
CA TRP A 14 8.21 -6.17 27.53
C TRP A 14 8.28 -7.22 28.64
N VAL A 15 7.45 -8.27 28.56
CA VAL A 15 7.48 -9.39 29.51
C VAL A 15 8.80 -10.16 29.42
N GLU A 16 9.36 -10.31 28.22
CA GLU A 16 10.66 -10.95 28.01
C GLU A 16 11.84 -10.11 28.51
N ASP A 17 11.92 -8.84 28.10
CA ASP A 17 12.97 -7.91 28.55
C ASP A 17 12.44 -6.45 28.50
N PRO A 18 12.08 -5.86 29.66
CA PRO A 18 11.53 -4.51 29.71
C PRO A 18 12.56 -3.42 29.36
N TYR A 19 13.86 -3.74 29.37
CA TYR A 19 14.94 -2.81 29.00
C TYR A 19 15.57 -3.14 27.64
N GLY A 20 15.07 -4.19 26.97
CA GLY A 20 15.56 -4.68 25.70
C GLY A 20 15.27 -3.77 24.52
N ASP A 21 16.09 -3.88 23.48
CA ASP A 21 15.97 -3.04 22.28
C ASP A 21 14.66 -3.29 21.52
N SER A 22 14.13 -4.52 21.56
CA SER A 22 12.86 -4.87 20.94
C SER A 22 11.70 -4.05 21.53
N PHE A 23 11.60 -3.96 22.85
CA PHE A 23 10.57 -3.16 23.51
C PHE A 23 10.71 -1.67 23.19
N LYS A 24 11.94 -1.12 23.26
CA LYS A 24 12.21 0.28 22.89
C LYS A 24 11.78 0.60 21.45
N LYS A 25 12.07 -0.29 20.50
CA LYS A 25 11.63 -0.16 19.10
C LYS A 25 10.10 -0.23 18.97
N HIS A 26 9.44 -1.08 19.77
CA HIS A 26 7.98 -1.11 19.80
C HIS A 26 7.38 0.21 20.29
N LEU A 27 7.90 0.74 21.40
CA LEU A 27 7.45 1.99 22.01
C LEU A 27 7.63 3.18 21.06
N ALA A 28 8.79 3.28 20.39
CA ALA A 28 9.07 4.34 19.43
C ALA A 28 8.07 4.38 18.25
N ARG A 29 7.47 3.23 17.91
CA ARG A 29 6.47 3.11 16.84
C ARG A 29 5.03 3.25 17.33
N LEU A 30 4.77 3.35 18.64
CA LEU A 30 3.39 3.40 19.15
C LEU A 30 2.64 4.65 18.69
N LEU A 31 3.35 5.78 18.59
CA LEU A 31 2.76 7.08 18.20
C LEU A 31 2.16 7.07 16.79
N VAL A 32 2.61 6.17 15.89
CA VAL A 32 2.06 6.09 14.53
C VAL A 32 0.61 5.58 14.50
N TYR A 33 0.17 4.95 15.59
CA TYR A 33 -1.22 4.50 15.76
C TYR A 33 -2.08 5.52 16.50
N ILE A 34 -1.53 6.62 17.01
CA ILE A 34 -2.27 7.61 17.80
C ILE A 34 -2.70 8.77 16.90
N TRP A 35 -3.99 9.12 16.96
CA TRP A 35 -4.58 10.20 16.19
C TRP A 35 -5.39 11.16 17.06
N MET A 36 -5.20 12.46 16.86
CA MET A 36 -6.00 13.48 17.50
C MET A 36 -7.27 13.75 16.68
N ALA A 37 -8.42 13.28 17.15
CA ALA A 37 -9.72 13.59 16.57
C ALA A 37 -10.34 14.82 17.26
N LYS A 38 -11.40 15.38 16.63
CA LYS A 38 -12.17 16.50 17.19
C LYS A 38 -12.66 16.25 18.63
N ASN A 39 -12.94 14.99 18.97
CA ASN A 39 -13.43 14.57 20.28
C ASN A 39 -12.35 13.91 21.16
N GLY A 40 -11.06 14.12 20.86
CA GLY A 40 -9.95 13.63 21.66
C GLY A 40 -9.06 12.61 20.95
N ILE A 41 -8.16 12.02 21.72
CA ILE A 41 -7.13 11.10 21.22
C ILE A 41 -7.75 9.72 20.97
N LYS A 42 -7.47 9.15 19.80
CA LYS A 42 -7.92 7.83 19.36
C LYS A 42 -6.73 6.98 18.92
N MET A 43 -6.89 5.66 19.00
CA MET A 43 -5.97 4.72 18.38
C MET A 43 -6.54 4.23 17.05
N GLN A 44 -5.81 4.44 15.96
CA GLN A 44 -6.15 3.94 14.63
C GLN A 44 -5.75 2.46 14.51
N THR A 45 -6.47 1.71 13.68
CA THR A 45 -6.16 0.29 13.44
C THR A 45 -5.02 0.11 12.45
N ALA A 46 -4.89 1.02 11.50
CA ALA A 46 -3.79 1.19 10.54
C ALA A 46 -3.91 2.61 9.96
N SER A 47 -2.83 3.15 9.39
CA SER A 47 -2.88 4.39 8.63
C SER A 47 -3.30 4.10 7.18
N SER A 48 -4.08 4.97 6.55
CA SER A 48 -4.59 4.78 5.18
C SER A 48 -3.82 5.59 4.12
N GLN A 49 -2.66 6.14 4.46
CA GLN A 49 -1.93 7.11 3.63
C GLN A 49 -1.73 6.67 2.18
N GLN A 50 -1.29 5.43 1.96
CA GLN A 50 -1.06 4.92 0.62
C GLN A 50 -2.35 4.68 -0.16
N TRP A 51 -3.37 4.13 0.52
CA TRP A 51 -4.68 3.94 -0.08
C TRP A 51 -5.33 5.26 -0.51
N ASP A 52 -5.40 6.22 0.41
CA ASP A 52 -6.02 7.51 0.17
C ASP A 52 -5.27 8.29 -0.92
N THR A 53 -3.93 8.25 -0.91
CA THR A 53 -3.12 8.92 -1.94
C THR A 53 -3.36 8.32 -3.32
N SER A 54 -3.43 6.98 -3.42
CA SER A 54 -3.70 6.31 -4.70
C SER A 54 -5.07 6.70 -5.25
N LEU A 55 -6.12 6.62 -4.42
CA LEU A 55 -7.48 6.95 -4.84
C LEU A 55 -7.63 8.43 -5.22
N VAL A 56 -7.05 9.33 -4.41
CA VAL A 56 -7.11 10.78 -4.70
C VAL A 56 -6.41 11.10 -6.01
N ILE A 57 -5.23 10.52 -6.29
CA ILE A 57 -4.56 10.73 -7.58
C ILE A 57 -5.43 10.23 -8.74
N GLN A 58 -6.07 9.07 -8.61
CA GLN A 58 -6.98 8.56 -9.65
C GLN A 58 -8.14 9.52 -9.91
N VAL A 59 -8.81 10.01 -8.86
CA VAL A 59 -9.91 10.97 -8.97
C VAL A 59 -9.45 12.28 -9.61
N LEU A 60 -8.30 12.82 -9.17
CA LEU A 60 -7.76 14.08 -9.68
C LEU A 60 -7.39 14.01 -11.17
N ILE A 61 -6.90 12.85 -11.64
CA ILE A 61 -6.65 12.60 -13.06
C ILE A 61 -7.99 12.52 -13.82
N ALA A 62 -8.97 11.77 -13.30
CA ALA A 62 -10.28 11.61 -13.93
C ALA A 62 -11.07 12.93 -14.04
N CYS A 63 -10.86 13.88 -13.11
CA CYS A 63 -11.44 15.22 -13.17
C CYS A 63 -10.76 16.14 -14.21
N ASN A 64 -9.76 15.66 -14.96
CA ASN A 64 -9.00 16.42 -15.95
C ASN A 64 -8.33 17.70 -15.40
N LEU A 65 -8.00 17.73 -14.11
CA LEU A 65 -7.35 18.88 -13.46
C LEU A 65 -5.81 18.88 -13.63
N THR A 66 -5.28 18.01 -14.48
CA THR A 66 -3.84 17.69 -14.51
C THR A 66 -2.92 18.89 -14.79
N ASP A 67 -3.40 19.87 -15.56
CA ASP A 67 -2.66 21.09 -15.89
C ASP A 67 -2.60 22.08 -14.71
N GLU A 68 -3.60 22.09 -13.84
CA GLU A 68 -3.69 23.00 -12.69
C GLU A 68 -2.92 22.47 -11.48
N ILE A 69 -2.92 21.15 -11.28
CA ILE A 69 -2.38 20.49 -10.08
C ILE A 69 -1.18 19.59 -10.37
N GLY A 70 -0.48 19.81 -11.47
CA GLY A 70 0.67 18.98 -11.88
C GLY A 70 1.73 18.81 -10.78
N ALA A 71 2.05 19.85 -10.01
CA ALA A 71 3.00 19.75 -8.90
C ALA A 71 2.50 18.83 -7.77
N THR A 72 1.20 18.84 -7.48
CA THR A 72 0.57 17.97 -6.48
C THR A 72 0.56 16.50 -6.95
N LEU A 73 0.22 16.27 -8.22
CA LEU A 73 0.26 14.93 -8.82
C LEU A 73 1.69 14.35 -8.81
N MET A 74 2.71 15.18 -9.06
CA MET A 74 4.11 14.74 -8.95
C MET A 74 4.49 14.32 -7.53
N LYS A 75 4.07 15.09 -6.51
CA LYS A 75 4.33 14.74 -5.10
C LYS A 75 3.62 13.44 -4.70
N GLY A 76 2.36 13.28 -5.10
CA GLY A 76 1.59 12.06 -4.85
C GLY A 76 2.22 10.84 -5.52
N HIS A 77 2.64 10.97 -6.77
CA HIS A 77 3.38 9.94 -7.48
C HIS A 77 4.70 9.56 -6.79
N ASP A 78 5.48 10.57 -6.37
CA ASP A 78 6.73 10.34 -5.64
C ASP A 78 6.49 9.65 -4.29
N PHE A 79 5.37 9.96 -3.61
CA PHE A 79 4.96 9.27 -2.40
C PHE A 79 4.66 7.80 -2.70
N ILE A 80 3.80 7.49 -3.67
CA ILE A 80 3.47 6.12 -4.09
C ILE A 80 4.75 5.35 -4.41
N LYS A 81 5.64 5.93 -5.22
CA LYS A 81 6.94 5.31 -5.54
C LYS A 81 7.77 4.98 -4.31
N LYS A 82 7.87 5.90 -3.34
CA LYS A 82 8.66 5.72 -2.12
C LYS A 82 8.03 4.71 -1.16
N SER A 83 6.71 4.56 -1.21
CA SER A 83 5.92 3.62 -0.40
C SER A 83 6.00 2.16 -0.87
N GLN A 84 6.59 1.90 -2.05
CA GLN A 84 6.75 0.53 -2.55
C GLN A 84 7.67 -0.30 -1.63
N VAL A 85 7.22 -1.51 -1.28
CA VAL A 85 7.98 -2.49 -0.52
C VAL A 85 9.16 -3.00 -1.37
N ARG A 86 10.38 -2.91 -0.85
CA ARG A 86 11.60 -3.24 -1.60
C ARG A 86 12.14 -4.63 -1.34
N ASP A 87 11.80 -5.18 -0.18
CA ASP A 87 12.37 -6.40 0.36
C ASP A 87 11.26 -7.28 0.90
N ASN A 88 11.45 -8.60 0.82
CA ASN A 88 10.58 -9.56 1.50
C ASN A 88 10.81 -9.51 3.01
N PRO A 89 9.90 -10.07 3.83
CA PRO A 89 10.12 -10.14 5.27
C PRO A 89 11.42 -10.92 5.59
N PHE A 90 12.09 -10.52 6.65
CA PHE A 90 13.40 -11.06 7.02
C PHE A 90 13.33 -12.56 7.35
N GLY A 91 14.41 -13.29 7.09
CA GLY A 91 14.54 -14.72 7.39
C GLY A 91 13.70 -15.61 6.49
N ASP A 92 13.40 -16.83 6.97
CA ASP A 92 12.50 -17.75 6.28
C ASP A 92 11.03 -17.36 6.51
N PHE A 93 10.60 -16.30 5.83
CA PHE A 93 9.26 -15.75 5.98
C PHE A 93 8.15 -16.73 5.56
N ARG A 94 8.46 -17.77 4.77
CA ARG A 94 7.49 -18.77 4.35
C ARG A 94 7.13 -19.71 5.50
N SER A 95 8.10 -20.14 6.32
CA SER A 95 7.82 -20.92 7.53
C SER A 95 7.12 -20.09 8.62
N MET A 96 7.27 -18.76 8.59
CA MET A 96 6.48 -17.83 9.40
C MET A 96 5.10 -17.49 8.80
N TYR A 97 4.64 -18.25 7.80
CA TYR A 97 3.35 -18.08 7.13
C TYR A 97 3.14 -16.68 6.52
N LYS A 98 4.22 -15.99 6.14
CA LYS A 98 4.14 -14.72 5.40
C LYS A 98 4.19 -14.98 3.90
N HIS A 99 3.49 -14.14 3.16
CA HIS A 99 3.53 -14.15 1.70
C HIS A 99 4.63 -13.19 1.19
N ILE A 100 5.07 -13.37 -0.06
CA ILE A 100 6.00 -12.48 -0.76
C ILE A 100 5.41 -11.07 -0.80
N SER A 101 6.19 -10.07 -0.39
CA SER A 101 5.79 -8.66 -0.26
C SER A 101 6.63 -7.71 -1.12
N LYS A 102 7.82 -8.12 -1.56
CA LYS A 102 8.69 -7.33 -2.42
C LYS A 102 7.96 -6.90 -3.70
N GLY A 103 7.98 -5.60 -3.98
CA GLY A 103 7.34 -5.00 -5.16
C GLY A 103 5.90 -4.55 -4.95
N SER A 104 5.30 -4.87 -3.80
CA SER A 104 3.92 -4.53 -3.45
C SER A 104 3.77 -3.13 -2.86
N TRP A 105 2.50 -2.73 -2.65
CA TRP A 105 2.11 -1.62 -1.80
C TRP A 105 1.25 -2.09 -0.63
N THR A 106 1.45 -1.45 0.53
CA THR A 106 0.69 -1.71 1.74
C THR A 106 -0.45 -0.70 1.88
N PHE A 107 -1.31 -0.87 2.89
CA PHE A 107 -2.37 0.10 3.19
C PHE A 107 -1.82 1.47 3.66
N SER A 108 -0.73 1.42 4.41
CA SER A 108 -0.20 2.54 5.19
C SER A 108 1.05 3.11 4.52
N ASP A 109 2.21 2.58 4.90
CA ASP A 109 3.52 2.97 4.43
C ASP A 109 4.37 1.72 4.15
N ARG A 110 5.54 1.94 3.57
CA ARG A 110 6.50 0.88 3.25
C ARG A 110 6.90 0.04 4.48
N ASP A 111 7.04 0.68 5.64
CA ASP A 111 7.54 0.03 6.86
C ASP A 111 6.50 -0.92 7.46
N HIS A 112 5.21 -0.72 7.16
CA HIS A 112 4.17 -1.69 7.49
C HIS A 112 4.46 -3.05 6.85
N GLY A 113 5.04 -3.10 5.65
CA GLY A 113 5.57 -4.30 4.99
C GLY A 113 4.55 -5.40 4.64
N TRP A 114 3.28 -5.28 5.05
CA TRP A 114 2.21 -6.23 4.73
C TRP A 114 1.48 -5.81 3.47
N GLN A 115 1.70 -6.60 2.43
CA GLN A 115 1.02 -6.52 1.16
C GLN A 115 -0.44 -6.95 1.29
N VAL A 116 -1.30 -6.28 0.52
CA VAL A 116 -2.67 -6.72 0.23
C VAL A 116 -2.89 -6.52 -1.26
N SER A 117 -3.61 -7.46 -1.89
CA SER A 117 -3.87 -7.49 -3.33
C SER A 117 -4.49 -6.19 -3.82
N ASP A 118 -5.54 -5.71 -3.16
CA ASP A 118 -6.31 -4.53 -3.58
C ASP A 118 -5.46 -3.25 -3.60
N TYR A 119 -4.58 -3.05 -2.62
CA TYR A 119 -3.71 -1.87 -2.54
C TYR A 119 -2.65 -1.85 -3.62
N THR A 120 -2.16 -3.05 -3.96
CA THR A 120 -1.22 -3.23 -5.06
C THR A 120 -1.93 -2.93 -6.38
N THR A 121 -3.16 -3.43 -6.58
CA THR A 121 -3.96 -3.15 -7.77
C THR A 121 -4.27 -1.66 -7.94
N GLU A 122 -4.75 -0.97 -6.89
CA GLU A 122 -5.04 0.47 -6.97
C GLU A 122 -3.77 1.31 -7.20
N SER A 123 -2.65 0.95 -6.57
CA SER A 123 -1.36 1.65 -6.79
C SER A 123 -0.78 1.43 -8.20
N LEU A 124 -1.27 0.41 -8.91
CA LEU A 124 -0.80 0.00 -10.23
C LEU A 124 -1.74 0.36 -11.38
N LYS A 125 -2.99 0.76 -11.10
CA LYS A 125 -4.03 0.89 -12.11
C LYS A 125 -3.55 1.68 -13.34
N PRO A 126 -3.36 1.00 -14.49
CA PRO A 126 -2.91 1.64 -15.73
C PRO A 126 -4.02 2.45 -16.43
N GLY A 127 -5.28 2.28 -16.01
CA GLY A 127 -6.44 2.96 -16.61
C GLY A 127 -6.26 4.48 -16.63
N SER A 128 -5.71 5.05 -15.56
CA SER A 128 -5.41 6.49 -15.47
C SER A 128 -4.21 6.90 -16.33
N LEU A 129 -3.29 5.99 -16.68
CA LEU A 129 -2.15 6.29 -17.55
C LEU A 129 -2.54 6.44 -19.02
N HIS A 130 -3.64 5.82 -19.47
CA HIS A 130 -4.10 5.95 -20.86
C HIS A 130 -4.72 7.33 -21.16
N GLU A 131 -5.20 8.03 -20.13
CA GLU A 131 -5.76 9.39 -20.23
C GLU A 131 -4.72 10.49 -20.00
N LEU A 132 -3.55 10.15 -19.44
CA LEU A 132 -2.50 11.10 -19.16
C LEU A 132 -1.74 11.58 -20.44
N PRO A 133 -1.43 12.89 -20.57
CA PRO A 133 -0.62 13.42 -21.65
C PRO A 133 0.73 12.68 -21.80
N ASN A 134 1.27 12.62 -23.03
CA ASN A 134 2.40 11.75 -23.40
C ASN A 134 3.66 11.89 -22.51
N GLY A 135 3.87 13.02 -21.83
CA GLY A 135 4.98 13.22 -20.87
C GLY A 135 4.79 12.53 -19.52
N TRP A 136 3.55 12.26 -19.10
CA TRP A 136 3.24 11.65 -17.80
C TRP A 136 3.36 10.13 -17.84
N ARG A 137 2.95 9.48 -18.94
CA ARG A 137 3.12 8.02 -19.10
C ARG A 137 4.55 7.55 -18.83
N ALA A 138 5.53 8.30 -19.34
CA ALA A 138 6.94 7.98 -19.14
C ALA A 138 7.37 8.01 -17.67
N ARG A 139 6.76 8.89 -16.87
CA ARG A 139 7.10 9.09 -15.45
C ARG A 139 6.57 7.95 -14.57
N PHE A 140 5.41 7.39 -14.92
CA PHE A 140 4.74 6.34 -14.14
C PHE A 140 5.16 4.90 -14.52
N ARG A 141 5.85 4.68 -15.65
CA ARG A 141 6.28 3.33 -16.12
C ARG A 141 7.05 2.51 -15.08
N HIS A 142 7.82 3.15 -14.22
CA HIS A 142 8.66 2.49 -13.23
C HIS A 142 7.87 1.80 -12.10
N LEU A 143 6.58 2.14 -11.90
CA LEU A 143 5.73 1.46 -10.91
C LEU A 143 5.42 0.01 -11.37
N LEU A 144 5.35 -0.23 -12.67
CA LEU A 144 5.04 -1.54 -13.24
C LEU A 144 6.18 -2.56 -13.09
N SER A 145 7.44 -2.12 -12.97
CA SER A 145 8.58 -3.03 -12.88
C SER A 145 8.65 -3.82 -11.57
N GLY A 146 8.09 -3.28 -10.48
CA GLY A 146 8.13 -3.96 -9.17
C GLY A 146 7.18 -5.15 -9.05
N VAL A 147 6.14 -5.23 -9.89
CA VAL A 147 5.11 -6.29 -9.83
C VAL A 147 5.62 -7.64 -10.36
N ARG A 148 6.71 -7.62 -11.13
CA ARG A 148 7.27 -8.81 -11.78
C ARG A 148 7.63 -9.91 -10.77
N ASP A 149 8.04 -9.51 -9.57
CA ASP A 149 8.44 -10.42 -8.49
C ASP A 149 7.23 -10.94 -7.68
N LEU A 150 6.06 -10.32 -7.82
CA LEU A 150 4.81 -10.74 -7.17
C LEU A 150 4.03 -11.78 -7.98
N LEU A 151 4.30 -11.87 -9.29
CA LEU A 151 3.68 -12.87 -10.15
C LEU A 151 4.40 -14.21 -9.97
N PRO A 152 3.73 -15.28 -9.50
CA PRO A 152 4.37 -16.58 -9.35
C PRO A 152 4.89 -17.06 -10.71
N SER A 153 6.13 -17.52 -10.76
CA SER A 153 6.62 -18.34 -11.87
C SER A 153 5.82 -19.64 -11.91
N LYS A 154 4.74 -19.66 -12.71
CA LYS A 154 3.91 -20.83 -13.07
C LYS A 154 3.27 -21.56 -11.88
N GLY A 155 2.00 -21.26 -11.60
CA GLY A 155 1.15 -22.04 -10.69
C GLY A 155 -0.28 -21.50 -10.63
N LEU A 156 -1.26 -22.38 -10.42
CA LEU A 156 -2.72 -22.14 -10.55
C LEU A 156 -3.25 -20.90 -9.80
N ALA A 157 -2.58 -20.45 -8.74
CA ALA A 157 -2.85 -19.19 -8.02
C ALA A 157 -2.71 -17.92 -8.89
N SER A 158 -1.95 -18.00 -9.98
CA SER A 158 -1.81 -16.94 -11.00
C SER A 158 -3.12 -16.63 -11.73
N LYS A 159 -4.06 -17.59 -11.81
CA LYS A 159 -5.35 -17.34 -12.45
C LYS A 159 -6.27 -16.54 -11.53
N THR A 160 -6.27 -16.78 -10.23
CA THR A 160 -7.15 -16.07 -9.28
C THR A 160 -6.81 -14.59 -9.19
N VAL A 161 -5.52 -14.23 -9.09
CA VAL A 161 -5.09 -12.83 -9.05
C VAL A 161 -5.38 -12.11 -10.38
N LEU A 162 -5.22 -12.80 -11.51
CA LEU A 162 -5.55 -12.26 -12.83
C LEU A 162 -7.07 -12.16 -13.05
N ILE A 163 -7.84 -13.10 -12.49
CA ILE A 163 -9.31 -13.10 -12.52
C ILE A 163 -9.85 -11.99 -11.62
N GLU A 164 -9.26 -11.74 -10.45
CA GLU A 164 -9.57 -10.58 -9.61
C GLU A 164 -9.21 -9.28 -10.34
N PHE A 165 -8.05 -9.23 -11.00
CA PHE A 165 -7.65 -8.09 -11.85
C PHE A 165 -8.67 -7.79 -12.96
N ILE A 166 -9.27 -8.82 -13.57
CA ILE A 166 -10.32 -8.69 -14.59
C ILE A 166 -11.69 -8.38 -13.96
N ALA A 167 -12.02 -8.97 -12.81
CA ALA A 167 -13.30 -8.80 -12.12
C ALA A 167 -13.44 -7.38 -11.54
N THR A 168 -12.38 -6.81 -10.96
CA THR A 168 -12.37 -5.41 -10.52
C THR A 168 -12.46 -4.45 -11.70
N TRP A 169 -11.89 -4.82 -12.86
CA TRP A 169 -12.04 -4.04 -14.10
C TRP A 169 -13.50 -4.04 -14.60
N PHE A 170 -14.16 -5.19 -14.59
CA PHE A 170 -15.58 -5.29 -14.96
C PHE A 170 -16.50 -4.56 -13.98
N LEU A 171 -16.26 -4.65 -12.67
CA LEU A 171 -17.09 -3.99 -11.66
C LEU A 171 -16.96 -2.45 -11.69
N VAL A 172 -15.81 -1.92 -12.05
CA VAL A 172 -15.58 -0.46 -12.13
C VAL A 172 -16.08 0.14 -13.45
N VAL A 173 -16.01 -0.60 -14.56
CA VAL A 173 -16.46 -0.13 -15.88
C VAL A 173 -17.96 -0.37 -16.13
N SER A 174 -18.61 -1.25 -15.36
CA SER A 174 -20.02 -1.63 -15.57
C SER A 174 -21.02 -0.92 -14.66
N VAL A 175 -20.61 0.06 -13.84
CA VAL A 175 -21.59 0.92 -13.13
C VAL A 175 -22.03 2.01 -14.10
N PRO A 176 -23.29 2.00 -14.57
CA PRO A 176 -23.78 3.06 -15.44
C PRO A 176 -23.83 4.36 -14.63
N SER A 177 -23.31 5.43 -15.22
CA SER A 177 -23.45 6.79 -14.71
C SER A 177 -24.91 7.09 -14.39
N PHE A 178 -25.20 7.41 -13.13
CA PHE A 178 -26.43 8.09 -12.72
C PHE A 178 -26.13 9.57 -12.49
#